data_AF-A0A377ANT9-F1
#
_entry.id   AF-A0A377ANT9-F1
#
_cell.length_a   1.000
_cell.length_b   1.000
_cell.length_c   1.000
_cell.angle_alpha   90.00
_cell.angle_beta   90.00
_cell.angle_gamma   90.00
#
_symmetry.space_group_name_H-M   'P 1'
#
loop_
_entity.id
_entity.type
_entity.pdbx_description
1 polymer ?
#
loop_
_entity_poly.entity_id
_entity_poly.type
_entity_poly.pdbx_seq_one_letter_code
_entity_poly.pdbx_strand_id
1 'polypeptide(L)'
;MARAGGMIVGSIKLDDSEIAIGEVPLTFIVDADQWLLQGQASCSVRSSDVLIVLPRDNSNVAGFDGQSRAVNVLGLKALPVKGCQDVTVTANETYRIRTGREQISIGRFALNGKRASWVCHPDETFIGVPKVISTLPDIQSIDVTRYLSGISIEQCHIQEMLGAQYLSIRNSKNETLLRRKIGICLLISVLR
;
A
#
# COMPACT_ATOMS: atom_id res chain seq x y z
N MET A 1 -21.40 4.38 17.35
CA MET A 1 -20.43 5.49 17.33
C MET A 1 -20.42 6.13 18.70
N ALA A 2 -19.28 6.19 19.39
CA ALA A 2 -19.16 6.91 20.65
C ALA A 2 -17.98 7.88 20.54
N ARG A 3 -18.23 9.16 20.79
CA ARG A 3 -17.22 10.22 20.82
C ARG A 3 -17.13 10.75 22.24
N ALA A 4 -15.92 10.80 22.79
CA ALA A 4 -15.61 11.60 23.96
C ALA A 4 -14.21 12.22 23.75
N GLY A 5 -14.10 13.54 23.84
CA GLY A 5 -12.82 14.25 23.98
C GLY A 5 -11.89 14.33 22.76
N GLY A 6 -12.36 14.07 21.53
CA GLY A 6 -11.57 14.31 20.31
C GLY A 6 -10.39 13.35 20.05
N MET A 7 -10.12 12.39 20.95
CA MET A 7 -9.21 11.28 20.69
C MET A 7 -9.98 10.06 20.17
N ILE A 8 -9.46 9.43 19.12
CA ILE A 8 -10.01 8.20 18.57
C ILE A 8 -9.71 7.06 19.56
N VAL A 9 -10.72 6.68 20.35
CA VAL A 9 -10.65 5.54 21.28
C VAL A 9 -11.00 4.27 20.51
N GLY A 10 -9.98 3.69 19.85
CA GLY A 10 -10.06 2.37 19.25
C GLY A 10 -9.84 2.37 17.74
N SER A 11 -8.58 2.19 17.34
CA SER A 11 -8.24 1.56 16.06
C SER A 11 -7.99 0.09 16.34
N ILE A 12 -8.62 -0.82 15.60
CA ILE A 12 -8.16 -2.21 15.54
C ILE A 12 -6.81 -2.15 14.84
N LYS A 13 -5.73 -2.10 15.62
CA LYS A 13 -4.37 -2.35 15.13
C LYS A 13 -4.25 -3.85 15.00
N LEU A 14 -4.10 -4.33 13.77
CA LEU A 14 -3.56 -5.66 13.54
C LEU A 14 -2.04 -5.50 13.74
N ASP A 15 -1.59 -5.80 14.96
CA ASP A 15 -0.18 -5.78 15.31
C ASP A 15 0.63 -6.64 14.32
N ASP A 16 1.79 -6.13 13.89
CA ASP A 16 2.66 -6.66 12.84
C ASP A 16 2.10 -6.71 11.40
N SER A 17 0.88 -6.24 11.12
CA SER A 17 0.35 -6.23 9.75
C SER A 17 0.53 -4.87 9.07
N GLU A 18 1.39 -4.86 8.05
CA GLU A 18 1.64 -3.78 7.07
C GLU A 18 0.42 -3.40 6.20
N ILE A 19 -0.82 -3.64 6.66
CA ILE A 19 -2.01 -3.48 5.81
C ILE A 19 -2.42 -2.00 5.80
N ALA A 20 -2.17 -1.35 4.67
CA ALA A 20 -2.44 0.07 4.46
C ALA A 20 -3.94 0.36 4.16
N ILE A 21 -4.81 0.00 5.11
CA ILE A 21 -6.28 0.15 4.99
C ILE A 21 -6.66 1.60 4.69
N GLY A 22 -7.35 1.82 3.58
CA GLY A 22 -7.82 3.13 3.17
C GLY A 22 -6.75 4.01 2.53
N GLU A 23 -5.48 3.59 2.49
CA GLU A 23 -4.40 4.31 1.81
C GLU A 23 -4.18 3.81 0.38
N VAL A 24 -4.28 2.48 0.19
CA VAL A 24 -4.11 1.79 -1.11
C VAL A 24 -5.30 0.87 -1.36
N PRO A 25 -5.56 0.47 -2.62
CA PRO A 25 -6.55 -0.56 -2.88
C PRO A 25 -6.12 -1.89 -2.25
N LEU A 26 -7.08 -2.61 -1.69
CA LEU A 26 -6.91 -3.94 -1.12
C LEU A 26 -7.78 -4.93 -1.89
N THR A 27 -7.18 -6.03 -2.34
CA THR A 27 -7.86 -7.07 -3.12
C THR A 27 -8.08 -8.30 -2.25
N PHE A 28 -9.34 -8.67 -2.05
CA PHE A 28 -9.73 -9.84 -1.29
C PHE A 28 -10.36 -10.89 -2.20
N ILE A 29 -10.18 -12.16 -1.85
CA ILE A 29 -10.88 -13.30 -2.44
C ILE A 29 -11.68 -14.02 -1.36
N VAL A 30 -12.70 -14.76 -1.76
CA VAL A 30 -13.34 -15.75 -0.88
C VAL A 30 -12.61 -17.07 -1.06
N ASP A 31 -12.14 -17.64 0.05
CA ASP A 31 -11.60 -18.99 0.13
C ASP A 31 -12.19 -19.66 1.37
N ALA A 32 -12.79 -20.85 1.21
CA ALA A 32 -13.46 -21.58 2.29
C ALA A 32 -14.37 -20.70 3.18
N ASP A 33 -15.24 -19.88 2.56
CA ASP A 33 -16.15 -18.93 3.22
C ASP A 33 -15.48 -17.82 4.04
N GLN A 34 -14.17 -17.63 3.89
CA GLN A 34 -13.40 -16.56 4.52
C GLN A 34 -12.86 -15.58 3.48
N TRP A 35 -12.88 -14.29 3.82
CA TRP A 35 -12.25 -13.26 3.02
C TRP A 35 -10.75 -13.23 3.30
N LEU A 36 -9.95 -13.55 2.29
CA LEU A 36 -8.49 -13.52 2.36
C LEU A 36 -7.94 -12.33 1.58
N LEU A 37 -7.07 -11.55 2.22
CA LEU A 37 -6.32 -10.50 1.53
C LEU A 37 -5.31 -11.16 0.58
N GLN A 38 -5.41 -10.89 -0.72
CA GLN A 38 -4.56 -11.45 -1.78
C GLN A 38 -3.74 -10.38 -2.52
N GLY A 39 -3.98 -9.10 -2.27
CA GLY A 39 -3.24 -8.01 -2.89
C GLY A 39 -3.40 -6.69 -2.16
N GLN A 40 -2.35 -5.88 -2.16
CA GLN A 40 -2.34 -4.48 -1.75
C GLN A 40 -1.67 -3.65 -2.84
N ALA A 41 -2.13 -2.41 -3.05
CA ALA A 41 -1.69 -1.57 -4.16
C ALA A 41 -1.94 -2.23 -5.53
N SER A 42 -0.97 -2.18 -6.46
CA SER A 42 -1.09 -2.91 -7.74
C SER A 42 -0.74 -4.38 -7.54
N CYS A 43 -1.61 -5.27 -8.01
CA CYS A 43 -1.43 -6.71 -7.85
C CYS A 43 -2.03 -7.49 -9.03
N SER A 44 -1.72 -8.79 -9.08
CA SER A 44 -2.35 -9.76 -9.97
C SER A 44 -2.80 -10.95 -9.14
N VAL A 45 -4.06 -11.36 -9.28
CA VAL A 45 -4.65 -12.47 -8.52
C VAL A 45 -5.29 -13.49 -9.45
N ARG A 46 -5.20 -14.77 -9.06
CA ARG A 46 -5.73 -15.90 -9.84
C ARG A 46 -7.25 -15.98 -9.81
N SER A 47 -7.86 -15.56 -8.71
CA SER A 47 -9.32 -15.54 -8.62
C SER A 47 -9.92 -14.59 -9.66
N SER A 48 -10.97 -15.05 -10.32
CA SER A 48 -11.83 -14.24 -11.19
C SER A 48 -13.05 -13.69 -10.44
N ASP A 49 -13.21 -13.95 -9.16
CA ASP A 49 -14.23 -13.33 -8.30
C ASP A 49 -13.52 -12.70 -7.11
N VAL A 50 -13.47 -11.37 -7.09
CA VAL A 50 -12.68 -10.61 -6.12
C VAL A 50 -13.46 -9.42 -5.60
N LEU A 51 -13.08 -8.98 -4.41
CA LEU A 51 -13.56 -7.73 -3.82
C LEU A 51 -12.39 -6.76 -3.72
N ILE A 52 -12.47 -5.66 -4.45
CA ILE A 52 -11.46 -4.59 -4.40
C ILE A 52 -11.96 -3.48 -3.49
N VAL A 53 -11.40 -3.36 -2.29
CA VAL A 53 -11.64 -2.22 -1.39
C VAL A 53 -10.82 -1.04 -1.88
N LEU A 54 -11.47 0.08 -2.12
CA LEU A 54 -10.84 1.30 -2.63
C LEU A 54 -10.20 2.10 -1.49
N PRO A 55 -9.17 2.91 -1.80
CA PRO A 55 -8.67 3.93 -0.88
C PRO A 55 -9.80 4.86 -0.41
N ARG A 56 -9.60 5.53 0.73
CA ARG A 56 -10.56 6.48 1.29
C ARG A 56 -10.75 7.71 0.40
N ASP A 57 -9.71 8.11 -0.30
CA ASP A 57 -9.75 9.25 -1.20
C ASP A 57 -10.70 8.99 -2.38
N ASN A 58 -11.20 10.07 -2.99
CA ASN A 58 -12.08 9.98 -4.16
C ASN A 58 -11.33 9.38 -5.36
N SER A 59 -11.27 8.05 -5.42
CA SER A 59 -10.61 7.32 -6.49
C SER A 59 -11.50 7.23 -7.73
N ASN A 60 -10.94 7.50 -8.90
CA ASN A 60 -11.53 7.11 -10.17
C ASN A 60 -11.21 5.63 -10.46
N VAL A 61 -12.17 4.88 -11.00
CA VAL A 61 -11.97 3.47 -11.35
C VAL A 61 -12.37 3.24 -12.80
N ALA A 62 -11.50 2.55 -13.55
CA ALA A 62 -11.68 2.20 -14.95
C ALA A 62 -11.31 0.73 -15.21
N GLY A 63 -11.69 0.19 -16.36
CA GLY A 63 -11.29 -1.16 -16.78
C GLY A 63 -12.04 -2.31 -16.10
N PHE A 64 -13.26 -2.05 -15.61
CA PHE A 64 -14.21 -3.08 -15.19
C PHE A 64 -15.62 -2.73 -15.71
N ASP A 65 -16.46 -3.74 -15.90
CA ASP A 65 -17.76 -3.63 -16.59
C ASP A 65 -18.87 -2.92 -15.80
N GLY A 66 -18.60 -2.42 -14.58
CA GLY A 66 -19.53 -1.60 -13.82
C GLY A 66 -20.82 -2.30 -13.37
N GLN A 67 -21.02 -3.59 -13.70
CA GLN A 67 -22.31 -4.25 -13.51
C GLN A 67 -22.63 -4.52 -12.04
N SER A 68 -21.60 -4.61 -11.19
CA SER A 68 -21.77 -4.84 -9.77
C SER A 68 -21.85 -3.52 -8.99
N ARG A 69 -22.92 -3.37 -8.21
CA ARG A 69 -23.10 -2.22 -7.31
C ARG A 69 -22.00 -2.24 -6.25
N ALA A 70 -21.33 -1.09 -6.06
CA ALA A 70 -20.34 -0.94 -5.01
C ALA A 70 -20.96 -1.21 -3.62
N VAL A 71 -20.23 -1.90 -2.77
CA VAL A 71 -20.60 -2.21 -1.39
C VAL A 71 -19.74 -1.41 -0.42
N ASN A 72 -20.08 -1.40 0.87
CA ASN A 72 -19.30 -0.74 1.91
C ASN A 72 -18.61 -1.79 2.79
N VAL A 73 -17.30 -1.66 2.97
CA VAL A 73 -16.47 -2.51 3.83
C VAL A 73 -15.67 -1.60 4.75
N LEU A 74 -15.86 -1.71 6.06
CA LEU A 74 -15.17 -0.88 7.06
C LEU A 74 -15.29 0.64 6.81
N GLY A 75 -16.41 1.09 6.24
CA GLY A 75 -16.60 2.49 5.87
C GLY A 75 -15.99 2.89 4.52
N LEU A 76 -15.32 1.98 3.82
CA LEU A 76 -14.70 2.19 2.50
C LEU A 76 -15.58 1.63 1.39
N LYS A 77 -15.52 2.25 0.21
CA LYS A 77 -16.17 1.74 -0.99
C LYS A 77 -15.42 0.51 -1.48
N ALA A 78 -16.13 -0.57 -1.76
CA ALA A 78 -15.56 -1.79 -2.32
C ALA A 78 -16.31 -2.21 -3.59
N LEU A 79 -15.56 -2.74 -4.55
CA LEU A 79 -16.03 -3.13 -5.86
C LEU A 79 -15.95 -4.65 -5.99
N PRO A 80 -17.09 -5.35 -6.07
CA PRO A 80 -17.10 -6.72 -6.55
C PRO A 80 -16.71 -6.73 -8.03
N VAL A 81 -15.71 -7.52 -8.40
CA VAL A 81 -15.20 -7.63 -9.76
C VAL A 81 -15.20 -9.10 -10.16
N LYS A 82 -15.80 -9.40 -11.31
CA LYS A 82 -15.89 -10.74 -11.87
C LYS A 82 -15.17 -10.87 -13.21
N GLY A 83 -14.65 -12.06 -13.48
CA GLY A 83 -13.96 -12.41 -14.72
C GLY A 83 -12.48 -12.05 -14.73
N CYS A 84 -11.91 -12.03 -15.93
CA CYS A 84 -10.53 -11.61 -16.19
C CYS A 84 -10.52 -10.14 -16.56
N GLN A 85 -10.31 -9.28 -15.57
CA GLN A 85 -10.41 -7.83 -15.68
C GLN A 85 -9.11 -7.15 -15.26
N ASP A 86 -8.92 -5.95 -15.79
CA ASP A 86 -7.70 -5.17 -15.67
C ASP A 86 -8.09 -3.78 -15.13
N VAL A 87 -8.34 -3.75 -13.82
CA VAL A 87 -8.95 -2.61 -13.13
C VAL A 87 -7.89 -1.58 -12.78
N THR A 88 -8.07 -0.35 -13.23
CA THR A 88 -7.23 0.79 -12.83
C THR A 88 -7.96 1.59 -11.76
N VAL A 89 -7.28 1.80 -10.63
CA VAL A 89 -7.72 2.72 -9.57
C VAL A 89 -6.76 3.90 -9.56
N THR A 90 -7.28 5.09 -9.80
CA THR A 90 -6.52 6.35 -9.78
C THR A 90 -6.96 7.17 -8.57
N ALA A 91 -6.05 7.36 -7.61
CA ALA A 91 -6.24 8.20 -6.42
C ALA A 91 -5.05 9.17 -6.30
N ASN A 92 -4.37 9.20 -5.14
CA ASN A 92 -3.07 9.88 -5.01
C ASN A 92 -2.00 9.28 -5.93
N GLU A 93 -2.16 8.01 -6.28
CA GLU A 93 -1.32 7.25 -7.20
C GLU A 93 -2.19 6.35 -8.08
N THR A 94 -1.56 5.80 -9.13
CA THR A 94 -2.21 4.86 -10.04
C THR A 94 -1.90 3.43 -9.60
N TYR A 95 -2.95 2.63 -9.48
CA TYR A 95 -2.87 1.22 -9.12
C TYR A 95 -3.54 0.37 -10.21
N ARG A 96 -2.92 -0.76 -10.56
CA ARG A 96 -3.47 -1.74 -11.51
C ARG A 96 -3.71 -3.07 -10.82
N ILE A 97 -4.97 -3.48 -10.76
CA ILE A 97 -5.41 -4.76 -10.20
C ILE A 97 -5.83 -5.66 -11.35
N ARG A 98 -5.14 -6.79 -11.51
CA ARG A 98 -5.43 -7.78 -12.55
C ARG A 98 -6.07 -9.01 -11.91
N THR A 99 -7.24 -9.38 -12.40
CA THR A 99 -8.06 -10.49 -11.86
C THR A 99 -8.10 -11.63 -12.86
N GLY A 100 -8.27 -12.88 -12.40
CA GLY A 100 -8.27 -14.06 -13.27
C GLY A 100 -6.93 -14.31 -13.99
N ARG A 101 -5.81 -13.83 -13.44
CA ARG A 101 -4.46 -13.95 -14.04
C ARG A 101 -3.49 -14.65 -13.11
N GLU A 102 -2.30 -14.99 -13.60
CA GLU A 102 -1.24 -15.52 -12.73
C GLU A 102 -1.03 -14.63 -11.50
N GLN A 103 -0.98 -15.25 -10.33
CA GLN A 103 -0.88 -14.54 -9.08
C GLN A 103 0.53 -14.00 -8.89
N ILE A 104 0.62 -12.70 -8.58
CA ILE A 104 1.85 -12.06 -8.11
C ILE A 104 1.73 -11.95 -6.60
N SER A 105 2.72 -12.45 -5.86
CA SER A 105 2.65 -12.55 -4.40
C SER A 105 2.47 -11.18 -3.73
N ILE A 106 1.73 -11.18 -2.62
CA ILE A 106 1.68 -10.06 -1.68
C ILE A 106 3.08 -9.88 -1.08
N GLY A 107 3.41 -8.64 -0.72
CA GLY A 107 4.61 -8.36 0.06
C GLY A 107 5.91 -8.56 -0.71
N ARG A 108 5.87 -8.43 -2.04
CA ARG A 108 7.03 -8.53 -2.94
C ARG A 108 8.21 -7.64 -2.55
N PHE A 109 7.94 -6.56 -1.83
CA PHE A 109 8.94 -5.60 -1.37
C PHE A 109 8.88 -5.49 0.14
N ALA A 110 10.06 -5.46 0.77
CA ALA A 110 10.23 -5.11 2.17
C ALA A 110 11.18 -3.92 2.30
N LEU A 111 11.07 -3.22 3.43
CA LEU A 111 11.93 -2.09 3.77
C LEU A 111 13.04 -2.56 4.70
N ASN A 112 14.29 -2.31 4.29
CA ASN A 112 15.48 -2.65 5.04
C ASN A 112 16.25 -1.38 5.40
N GLY A 113 16.37 -1.10 6.70
CA GLY A 113 17.09 0.05 7.21
C GLY A 113 17.17 0.00 8.74
N LYS A 114 17.97 0.90 9.31
CA LYS A 114 18.08 1.03 10.77
C LYS A 114 16.77 1.60 11.30
N ARG A 115 15.97 0.80 12.02
CA ARG A 115 14.74 1.26 12.67
C ARG A 115 15.06 2.14 13.89
N ALA A 116 14.25 3.17 14.12
CA ALA A 116 14.29 3.94 15.35
C ALA A 116 13.92 3.04 16.53
N SER A 117 14.65 3.16 17.65
CA SER A 117 14.43 2.35 18.86
C SER A 117 13.50 3.02 19.87
N TRP A 118 12.94 4.19 19.53
CA TRP A 118 12.04 4.97 20.37
C TRP A 118 10.65 5.05 19.73
N VAL A 119 9.65 5.39 20.52
CA VAL A 119 8.27 5.54 20.04
C VAL A 119 8.20 6.68 19.02
N CYS A 120 7.74 6.34 17.82
CA CYS A 120 7.57 7.25 16.69
C CYS A 120 6.18 7.12 16.10
N HIS A 121 5.74 8.16 15.39
CA HIS A 121 4.53 8.10 14.57
C HIS A 121 4.87 8.63 13.18
N PRO A 122 4.88 7.78 12.14
CA PRO A 122 4.38 6.39 12.10
C PRO A 122 5.29 5.38 12.82
N ASP A 123 4.71 4.23 13.19
CA ASP A 123 5.40 3.14 13.91
C ASP A 123 6.61 2.62 13.10
N GLU A 124 6.50 2.58 11.77
CA GLU A 124 7.60 2.22 10.88
C GLU A 124 8.50 3.43 10.58
N THR A 125 9.38 3.76 11.54
CA THR A 125 10.33 4.87 11.43
C THR A 125 11.77 4.38 11.30
N PHE A 126 12.52 4.97 10.38
CA PHE A 126 13.91 4.66 10.05
C PHE A 126 14.86 5.83 10.30
N ILE A 127 16.10 5.49 10.62
CA ILE A 127 17.23 6.41 10.63
C ILE A 127 17.84 6.42 9.23
N GLY A 128 17.60 7.51 8.50
CA GLY A 128 17.85 7.61 7.07
C GLY A 128 16.78 6.93 6.21
N VAL A 129 16.90 7.09 4.89
CA VAL A 129 15.95 6.50 3.93
C VAL A 129 16.19 4.99 3.86
N PRO A 130 15.16 4.13 4.10
CA PRO A 130 15.34 2.69 4.01
C PRO A 130 15.61 2.24 2.57
N LYS A 131 16.37 1.14 2.45
CA LYS A 131 16.50 0.41 1.19
C LYS A 131 15.24 -0.41 0.96
N VAL A 132 14.90 -0.61 -0.30
CA VAL A 132 13.86 -1.54 -0.73
C VAL A 132 14.55 -2.85 -1.11
N ILE A 133 14.07 -3.96 -0.58
CA ILE A 133 14.54 -5.30 -0.93
C ILE A 133 13.38 -6.13 -1.49
N SER A 134 13.68 -7.03 -2.44
CA SER A 134 12.73 -8.07 -2.86
C SER A 134 12.66 -9.14 -1.78
N THR A 135 11.45 -9.56 -1.43
CA THR A 135 11.22 -10.70 -0.52
C THR A 135 11.19 -12.05 -1.25
N LEU A 136 11.18 -12.01 -2.59
CA LEU A 136 11.16 -13.18 -3.44
C LEU A 136 12.54 -13.42 -4.07
N PRO A 137 13.10 -14.65 -3.97
CA PRO A 137 14.46 -14.97 -4.40
C PRO A 137 14.68 -14.96 -5.92
N ASP A 138 13.64 -15.18 -6.74
CA ASP A 138 13.78 -15.39 -8.20
C ASP A 138 13.48 -14.16 -9.09
N ILE A 139 13.29 -13.00 -8.49
CA ILE A 139 13.02 -11.79 -9.27
C ILE A 139 14.35 -11.13 -9.63
N GLN A 140 14.80 -11.43 -10.86
CA GLN A 140 15.70 -10.55 -11.60
C GLN A 140 15.17 -9.12 -11.51
N SER A 141 16.06 -8.18 -11.20
CA SER A 141 15.80 -6.76 -10.93
C SER A 141 14.62 -6.21 -11.74
N ILE A 142 13.44 -6.09 -11.11
CA ILE A 142 12.38 -5.27 -11.69
C ILE A 142 12.94 -3.86 -11.73
N ASP A 143 12.89 -3.23 -12.89
CA ASP A 143 13.14 -1.80 -12.98
C ASP A 143 12.01 -1.07 -12.23
N VAL A 144 12.33 -0.65 -11.00
CA VAL A 144 11.42 0.07 -10.12
C VAL A 144 12.05 1.38 -9.70
N THR A 145 11.22 2.41 -9.70
CA THR A 145 11.61 3.74 -9.22
C THR A 145 10.96 3.97 -7.86
N ARG A 146 11.73 4.60 -6.97
CA ARG A 146 11.30 4.90 -5.60
C ARG A 146 10.95 6.37 -5.48
N TYR A 147 9.84 6.64 -4.79
CA TYR A 147 9.34 7.98 -4.57
C TYR A 147 9.08 8.25 -3.09
N LEU A 148 9.34 9.46 -2.63
CA LEU A 148 8.89 9.99 -1.35
C LEU A 148 7.87 11.09 -1.61
N SER A 149 6.63 10.87 -1.15
CA SER A 149 5.52 11.81 -1.29
C SER A 149 5.32 12.32 -2.73
N GLY A 150 5.58 11.45 -3.71
CA GLY A 150 5.43 11.73 -5.14
C GLY A 150 6.70 12.23 -5.85
N ILE A 151 7.77 12.55 -5.12
CA ILE A 151 9.05 13.02 -5.68
C ILE A 151 10.01 11.84 -5.78
N SER A 152 10.73 11.70 -6.91
CA SER A 152 11.75 10.65 -7.04
C SER A 152 12.82 10.84 -5.97
N ILE A 153 13.21 9.76 -5.28
CA ILE A 153 14.24 9.84 -4.23
C ILE A 153 15.55 10.40 -4.76
N GLU A 154 15.86 10.16 -6.05
CA GLU A 154 17.06 10.67 -6.72
C GLU A 154 17.05 12.20 -6.90
N GLN A 155 15.88 12.82 -6.80
CA GLN A 155 15.66 14.26 -6.98
C GLN A 155 15.38 14.99 -5.66
N CYS A 156 15.19 14.27 -4.55
CA CYS A 156 14.91 14.88 -3.25
C CYS A 156 16.18 15.50 -2.64
N HIS A 157 16.02 16.68 -2.04
CA HIS A 157 17.00 17.20 -1.10
C HIS A 157 16.84 16.53 0.26
N ILE A 158 17.94 16.42 1.04
CA ILE A 158 17.92 15.68 2.31
C ILE A 158 16.87 16.20 3.31
N GLN A 159 16.57 17.50 3.29
CA GLN A 159 15.57 18.13 4.15
C GLN A 159 14.14 17.73 3.78
N GLU A 160 13.89 17.46 2.50
CA GLU A 160 12.59 17.02 1.99
C GLU A 160 12.32 15.55 2.29
N MET A 161 13.38 14.78 2.59
CA MET A 161 13.28 13.35 2.90
C MET A 161 12.87 13.08 4.36
N LEU A 162 12.91 14.07 5.26
CA LEU A 162 12.70 13.85 6.70
C LEU A 162 11.23 13.93 7.11
N GLY A 163 10.94 13.42 8.30
CA GLY A 163 9.59 13.43 8.88
C GLY A 163 8.73 12.25 8.41
N ALA A 164 7.41 12.40 8.48
CA ALA A 164 6.47 11.40 8.01
C ALA A 164 6.31 11.52 6.49
N GLN A 165 6.66 10.47 5.76
CA GLN A 165 6.68 10.41 4.30
C GLN A 165 5.87 9.23 3.79
N TYR A 166 5.28 9.36 2.61
CA TYR A 166 4.78 8.20 1.87
C TYR A 166 5.87 7.68 0.94
N LEU A 167 6.45 6.52 1.26
CA LEU A 167 7.34 5.80 0.36
C LEU A 167 6.51 5.00 -0.63
N SER A 168 6.80 5.18 -1.91
CA SER A 168 6.17 4.42 -2.98
C SER A 168 7.21 3.74 -3.88
N ILE A 169 6.89 2.53 -4.34
CA ILE A 169 7.65 1.79 -5.34
C ILE A 169 6.76 1.67 -6.57
N ARG A 170 7.24 2.14 -7.72
CA ARG A 170 6.49 2.11 -8.97
C ARG A 170 7.27 1.36 -10.04
N ASN A 171 6.56 0.65 -10.91
CA ASN A 171 7.16 0.06 -12.11
C ASN A 171 7.32 1.11 -13.23
N SER A 172 7.91 0.71 -14.35
CA SER A 172 8.08 1.55 -15.55
C SER A 172 6.78 2.05 -16.19
N LYS A 173 5.62 1.48 -15.83
CA LYS A 173 4.29 1.94 -16.25
C LYS A 173 3.67 2.93 -15.26
N ASN A 174 4.43 3.37 -14.25
CA ASN A 174 3.98 4.21 -13.14
C ASN A 174 2.84 3.58 -12.31
N GLU A 175 2.72 2.24 -12.33
CA GLU A 175 1.81 1.50 -11.46
C GLU A 175 2.49 1.33 -10.09
N THR A 176 1.79 1.73 -9.03
CA THR A 176 2.32 1.67 -7.66
C THR A 176 2.20 0.26 -7.11
N LEU A 177 3.34 -0.38 -6.84
CA LEU A 177 3.45 -1.75 -6.34
C LEU A 177 3.50 -1.83 -4.81
N LEU A 178 3.98 -0.77 -4.17
CA LEU A 178 3.97 -0.57 -2.73
C LEU A 178 3.76 0.92 -2.48
N ARG A 179 2.93 1.27 -1.51
CA ARG A 179 2.88 2.60 -0.91
C ARG A 179 2.75 2.42 0.59
N ARG A 180 3.60 3.10 1.36
CA ARG A 180 3.57 3.02 2.82
C ARG A 180 3.96 4.33 3.47
N LYS A 181 3.26 4.67 4.55
CA LYS A 181 3.65 5.77 5.42
C LYS A 181 4.80 5.34 6.34
N ILE A 182 5.94 6.01 6.23
CA ILE A 182 7.13 5.76 7.04
C ILE A 182 7.63 7.05 7.69
N GLY A 183 8.37 6.93 8.78
CA GLY A 183 9.10 8.03 9.39
C GLY A 183 10.56 7.99 8.94
N ILE A 184 11.14 9.14 8.63
CA ILE A 184 12.56 9.25 8.30
C ILE A 184 13.17 10.31 9.20
N CYS A 185 14.17 9.91 9.99
CA CYS A 185 14.92 10.80 10.86
C CYS A 185 16.40 10.84 10.44
N LEU A 186 17.06 11.97 10.68
CA LEU A 186 18.52 12.03 10.58
C LEU A 186 19.15 11.24 11.73
N LEU A 187 20.30 10.63 11.45
CA LEU A 187 21.19 10.17 12.51
C LEU A 187 21.76 11.43 13.19
N ILE A 188 21.12 11.87 14.27
CA ILE A 188 21.78 12.78 15.20
C ILE A 188 22.68 11.88 16.04
N SER A 189 23.99 11.94 15.81
CA SER A 189 24.94 11.53 16.83
C SER A 189 24.65 12.39 18.04
N VAL A 190 23.88 11.85 18.99
CA VAL A 190 23.76 12.44 20.32
C VAL A 190 25.19 12.42 20.86
N LEU A 191 25.82 13.59 20.87
CA LEU A 191 26.98 13.86 21.70
C LEU A 191 26.53 13.60 23.14
N ARG A 192 26.72 12.37 23.64
CA ARG A 192 26.97 12.03 25.04
C ARG A 192 27.74 10.72 25.12
#